data_AF-A0AAD7Z6A2-F1
#
_entry.id   AF-A0AAD7Z6A2-F1
#
_cell.length_a   1.000
_cell.length_b   1.000
_cell.length_c   1.000
_cell.angle_alpha   90.00
_cell.angle_beta   90.00
_cell.angle_gamma   90.00
#
_symmetry.space_group_name_H-M   'P 1'
#
loop_
_entity.id
_entity.type
_entity.pdbx_description
1 polymer ?
#
loop_
_entity_poly.entity_id
_entity_poly.type
_entity_poly.pdbx_seq_one_letter_code
_entity_poly.pdbx_strand_id
1 'polypeptide(L)' 'EGTGQWLSLEAELVMRDGEVVGTKNPTGHSLLVDCRFELPFGRCDPPTGWRSCLTDDVIQRSDVSPS' A
#
# COMPACT_ATOMS: atom_id res chain seq x y z
N GLU A 1 17.97 -8.04 -9.45
CA GLU A 1 16.51 -8.11 -9.69
C GLU A 1 15.91 -9.11 -8.72
N GLY A 2 14.72 -8.86 -8.18
CA GLY A 2 14.10 -9.75 -7.19
C GLY A 2 13.63 -11.05 -7.85
N THR A 3 13.37 -12.07 -7.04
CA THR A 3 12.81 -13.34 -7.54
C THR A 3 11.35 -13.21 -8.00
N GLY A 4 10.70 -12.10 -7.69
CA GLY A 4 9.27 -11.86 -7.95
C GLY A 4 8.34 -12.84 -7.22
N GLN A 5 7.05 -12.69 -7.43
CA GLN A 5 6.01 -13.61 -6.96
C GLN A 5 5.00 -13.90 -8.07
N TRP A 6 4.61 -15.16 -8.22
CA TRP A 6 3.51 -15.55 -9.09
C TRP A 6 2.17 -15.24 -8.40
N LEU A 7 1.34 -14.41 -9.04
CA LEU A 7 0.01 -14.03 -8.56
C LEU A 7 -1.05 -14.52 -9.54
N SER A 8 -2.17 -15.04 -9.04
CA SER A 8 -3.30 -15.43 -9.89
C SER A 8 -3.98 -14.18 -10.46
N LEU A 9 -4.35 -14.25 -11.74
CA LEU A 9 -5.12 -13.19 -12.38
C LEU A 9 -6.62 -13.43 -12.16
N GLU A 10 -7.29 -12.44 -11.60
CA GLU A 10 -8.71 -12.46 -11.25
C GLU A 10 -9.54 -11.72 -12.31
N ALA A 11 -10.78 -12.16 -12.56
CA ALA A 11 -11.63 -11.66 -13.63
C ALA A 11 -12.46 -10.43 -13.25
N GLU A 12 -12.70 -10.19 -11.95
CA GLU A 12 -13.61 -9.15 -11.47
C GLU A 12 -12.98 -8.27 -10.38
N LEU A 13 -13.45 -7.02 -10.31
CA LEU A 13 -13.13 -6.09 -9.23
C LEU A 13 -14.11 -6.22 -8.07
N VAL A 14 -13.61 -6.06 -6.85
CA VAL A 14 -14.43 -5.88 -5.64
C VAL A 14 -14.52 -4.39 -5.35
N MET A 15 -15.74 -3.85 -5.38
CA MET A 15 -16.02 -2.44 -5.15
C MET A 15 -16.60 -2.22 -3.76
N ARG A 16 -16.15 -1.16 -3.08
CA ARG A 16 -16.74 -0.67 -1.83
C ARG A 16 -16.72 0.86 -1.86
N ASP A 17 -17.88 1.46 -1.61
CA ASP A 17 -18.04 2.92 -1.54
C ASP A 17 -17.50 3.68 -2.79
N GLY A 18 -17.59 3.04 -3.96
CA GLY A 18 -17.10 3.59 -5.24
C GLY A 18 -15.62 3.32 -5.52
N GLU A 19 -14.89 2.68 -4.60
CA GLU A 19 -13.47 2.38 -4.73
C GLU A 19 -13.20 0.88 -4.93
N VAL A 20 -12.09 0.56 -5.59
CA VAL A 20 -11.61 -0.83 -5.74
C VAL A 20 -10.87 -1.24 -4.48
N VAL A 21 -11.35 -2.29 -3.81
CA VAL A 21 -10.74 -2.83 -2.58
C VAL A 21 -10.14 -4.22 -2.76
N GLY A 22 -10.29 -4.82 -3.93
CA GLY A 22 -9.72 -6.12 -4.24
C GLY A 22 -10.20 -6.67 -5.58
N THR A 23 -9.90 -7.94 -5.81
CA THR A 23 -10.26 -8.68 -7.02
C THR A 23 -10.78 -10.08 -6.65
N LYS A 24 -11.54 -10.71 -7.54
CA LYS A 24 -12.10 -12.06 -7.34
C LYS A 24 -12.34 -12.78 -8.67
N ASN A 25 -12.71 -14.06 -8.55
CA ASN A 25 -13.00 -14.99 -9.64
C ASN A 25 -11.74 -15.32 -10.48
N PRO A 26 -10.97 -16.36 -10.09
CA PRO A 26 -9.71 -16.69 -10.74
C PRO A 26 -9.92 -17.08 -12.20
N THR A 27 -9.04 -16.59 -13.07
CA THR A 27 -9.06 -16.95 -14.51
C THR A 27 -8.33 -18.25 -14.81
N GLY A 28 -7.51 -18.75 -13.87
CA GLY A 28 -6.56 -19.85 -14.10
C GLY A 28 -5.23 -19.41 -14.72
N HIS A 29 -5.06 -18.13 -15.04
CA HIS A 29 -3.78 -17.55 -15.48
C HIS A 29 -3.00 -16.96 -14.30
N SER A 30 -1.70 -16.73 -14.49
CA SER A 30 -0.83 -16.14 -13.46
C SER A 30 0.19 -15.17 -14.05
N LEU A 31 0.56 -14.16 -13.27
CA LEU A 31 1.55 -13.14 -13.62
C LEU A 31 2.72 -13.22 -12.64
N LEU A 32 3.96 -13.08 -13.12
CA LEU A 32 5.13 -12.91 -12.27
C LEU A 32 5.32 -11.40 -12.00
N VAL A 33 5.19 -11.00 -10.75
CA VAL A 33 5.29 -9.59 -10.33
C VAL A 33 6.47 -9.42 -9.38
N ASP A 34 7.41 -8.54 -9.74
CA ASP A 34 8.45 -8.03 -8.84
C ASP A 34 8.17 -6.55 -8.58
N CYS A 35 7.69 -6.23 -7.38
CA CYS A 35 7.43 -4.86 -6.95
C CYS A 35 8.05 -4.62 -5.57
N ARG A 36 8.69 -3.47 -5.41
CA ARG A 36 9.31 -3.05 -4.15
C ARG A 36 9.17 -1.55 -3.97
N PHE A 37 9.01 -1.12 -2.73
CA PHE A 37 9.23 0.27 -2.38
C PHE A 37 10.73 0.52 -2.32
N GLU A 38 11.21 1.49 -3.09
CA GLU A 38 12.55 2.02 -2.93
C GLU A 38 12.47 3.28 -2.07
N LEU A 39 13.52 3.54 -1.29
CA LEU A 39 13.59 4.79 -0.54
C LEU A 39 13.60 5.96 -1.54
N PRO A 40 12.92 7.08 -1.24
CA PRO A 40 13.13 8.30 -1.99
C PRO A 40 14.63 8.64 -1.96
N PHE A 41 15.15 9.18 -3.07
CA PHE A 41 16.57 9.52 -3.20
C PHE A 41 17.07 10.25 -1.93
N GLY A 42 18.15 9.74 -1.33
CA GLY A 42 18.69 10.28 -0.08
C GLY A 42 19.01 11.79 -0.17
N ARG A 43 18.97 12.45 1.01
CA ARG A 43 19.36 13.85 1.30
C ARG A 43 19.15 14.88 0.19
N CYS A 44 17.91 15.01 -0.26
CA CYS A 44 17.21 16.30 -0.28
C CYS A 44 15.87 16.06 0.41
N ASP A 45 15.72 16.52 1.67
CA ASP A 45 14.43 16.49 2.39
C ASP A 45 13.43 17.40 1.66
N PRO A 46 12.36 16.88 1.01
CA PRO A 46 11.23 17.72 0.67
C PRO A 46 10.41 17.95 1.96
N PRO A 47 9.67 19.07 2.07
CA PRO A 47 8.94 19.45 3.28
C PRO A 47 7.71 18.57 3.59
N THR A 48 7.61 17.38 3.01
CA THR A 48 6.40 16.56 2.96
C THR A 48 6.14 15.74 4.22
N GLY A 49 7.01 15.78 5.23
CA GLY A 49 6.75 15.14 6.53
C GLY A 49 6.55 13.61 6.44
N TRP A 50 7.10 12.96 5.41
CA TRP A 50 6.88 11.52 5.19
C TRP A 50 7.42 10.63 6.34
N ARG A 51 8.44 11.10 7.07
CA ARG A 51 8.93 10.43 8.28
C ARG A 51 7.92 10.41 9.42
N SER A 52 7.10 11.46 9.58
CA SER A 52 6.01 11.48 10.57
C SER A 52 4.88 10.52 10.22
N CYS A 53 4.72 10.14 8.95
CA CYS A 53 3.72 9.16 8.53
C CYS A 53 4.17 7.70 8.77
N LEU A 54 5.44 7.47 9.09
CA LEU A 54 6.04 6.13 9.25
C LEU A 54 6.41 5.79 10.70
N THR A 55 6.36 6.77 11.60
CA THR A 55 6.53 6.52 13.04
C THR A 55 5.17 6.29 13.68
N ASP A 56 5.06 5.24 14.49
CA ASP A 56 3.84 4.78 15.19
C ASP A 56 3.11 5.85 16.05
N ASP A 57 3.69 7.04 16.23
CA ASP A 57 3.13 8.16 17.00
C ASP A 57 1.82 8.74 16.42
N VAL A 58 1.50 8.52 15.13
CA VAL A 58 0.22 8.99 14.54
C VAL A 58 -0.98 8.19 15.05
N ILE A 59 -0.77 6.96 15.56
CA ILE A 59 -1.87 6.12 16.07
C ILE A 59 -2.30 6.52 17.50
N GLN A 60 -1.54 7.35 18.23
CA GLN A 60 -1.86 7.69 19.62
C GLN A 60 -2.55 9.04 19.86
N ARG A 61 -2.79 9.88 18.85
CA ARG A 61 -3.32 11.25 19.06
C ARG A 61 -4.81 11.46 18.80
N SER A 62 -5.60 10.40 18.67
CA SER A 62 -7.06 10.49 18.45
C SER A 62 -7.90 9.96 19.61
N ASP A 63 -7.39 10.02 20.85
CA ASP A 63 -8.27 9.94 22.01
C ASP A 63 -7.72 10.79 23.17
N VAL A 64 -8.65 11.35 23.96
CA VAL A 64 -8.45 12.31 25.06
C VAL A 64 -8.48 13.79 24.64
N SER A 65 -9.69 14.31 24.45
CA SER A 65 -10.03 15.67 24.88
C SER A 65 -10.50 15.61 26.34
N PRO A 66 -9.99 16.47 27.23
CA PRO A 66 -10.82 16.96 28.31
C PRO A 66 -10.75 18.49 28.42
N SER A 67 -11.96 19.07 28.46
CA SER A 67 -12.43 20.27 29.18
C SER A 67 -11.41 21.28 29.70
#